data_AF-R6YC51-F1
#
_entry.id   AF-R6YC51-F1
#
_cell.length_a   1.000
_cell.length_b   1.000
_cell.length_c   1.000
_cell.angle_alpha   90.00
_cell.angle_beta   90.00
_cell.angle_gamma   90.00
#
_symmetry.space_group_name_H-M   'P 1'
#
loop_
_entity.id
_entity.type
_entity.pdbx_description
1 polymer ?
#
loop_
_entity_poly.entity_id
_entity_poly.type
_entity_poly.pdbx_seq_one_letter_code
_entity_poly.pdbx_strand_id
1 'polypeptide(L)'
;MDIRIANPDEKDWYYPVPTQDPAKFKLKAYFGQDISKKLLYQYDLGDSWYHTIVLEAIWDEKILKPRCLAGKGACPPENCVGVHEYERIKEVFREDPFGEEAMEYRELLEMYEDEIWDPNLFDLDATNEELALL
;
A
#
# COMPACT_ATOMS: atom_id res chain seq x y z
N MET A 1 3.56 22.65 3.63
CA MET A 1 2.49 22.99 2.68
C MET A 1 1.69 21.72 2.52
N ASP A 2 0.45 21.71 2.99
CA ASP A 2 -0.39 20.53 2.92
C ASP A 2 -0.82 20.32 1.47
N ILE A 3 -0.81 19.08 0.99
CA ILE A 3 -1.21 18.70 -0.36
C ILE A 3 -2.29 17.64 -0.28
N ARG A 4 -3.26 17.72 -1.20
CA ARG A 4 -4.30 16.71 -1.40
C ARG A 4 -4.26 16.24 -2.85
N ILE A 5 -3.99 14.95 -3.06
CA ILE A 5 -4.04 14.30 -4.37
C ILE A 5 -5.13 13.24 -4.27
N ALA A 6 -6.20 13.40 -5.05
CA ALA A 6 -7.34 12.49 -5.07
C ALA A 6 -8.11 12.70 -6.38
N ASN A 7 -8.92 11.72 -6.78
CA ASN A 7 -9.84 11.90 -7.89
C ASN A 7 -10.74 13.11 -7.59
N PRO A 8 -10.77 14.13 -8.47
CA PRO A 8 -11.57 15.33 -8.23
C PRO A 8 -13.05 14.98 -8.06
N ASP A 9 -13.69 15.62 -7.09
CA ASP A 9 -15.11 15.42 -6.76
C ASP A 9 -15.83 16.76 -6.63
N GLU A 10 -17.15 16.78 -6.89
CA GLU A 10 -17.96 17.99 -6.77
C GLU A 10 -17.92 18.61 -5.37
N LYS A 11 -17.65 17.82 -4.33
CA LYS A 11 -17.56 18.26 -2.93
C LYS A 11 -16.17 18.72 -2.52
N ASP A 12 -15.21 18.81 -3.46
CA ASP A 12 -13.85 19.24 -3.14
C ASP A 12 -13.77 20.64 -2.53
N TRP A 13 -14.80 21.49 -2.73
CA TRP A 13 -14.93 22.81 -2.08
C TRP A 13 -14.92 22.75 -0.54
N TYR A 14 -15.21 21.58 0.05
CA TYR A 14 -15.18 21.37 1.50
C TYR A 14 -13.75 21.31 2.07
N TYR A 15 -12.76 20.94 1.25
CA TYR A 15 -11.39 20.78 1.71
C TYR A 15 -10.62 22.10 1.71
N PRO A 16 -9.81 22.37 2.74
CA PRO A 16 -9.04 23.61 2.85
C PRO A 16 -7.88 23.71 1.85
N VAL A 17 -7.51 22.59 1.21
CA VAL A 17 -6.45 22.49 0.22
C VAL A 17 -7.05 22.02 -1.10
N PRO A 18 -6.78 22.71 -2.23
CA PRO A 18 -7.29 22.29 -3.53
C PRO A 18 -6.83 20.89 -3.92
N THR A 19 -7.78 20.01 -4.25
CA THR A 19 -7.51 18.66 -4.75
C THR A 19 -6.76 18.71 -6.09
N GLN A 20 -5.65 17.99 -6.15
CA GLN A 20 -4.87 17.78 -7.36
C GLN A 20 -5.27 16.47 -8.03
N ASP A 21 -5.58 16.52 -9.32
CA ASP A 21 -5.94 15.34 -10.13
C ASP A 21 -4.74 14.37 -10.25
N PRO A 22 -4.84 13.12 -9.75
CA PRO A 22 -3.74 12.16 -9.76
C PRO A 22 -3.26 11.81 -11.18
N ALA A 23 -4.14 11.89 -12.19
CA ALA A 23 -3.76 11.62 -13.58
C ALA A 23 -2.91 12.74 -14.20
N LYS A 24 -2.87 13.92 -13.58
CA LYS A 24 -2.15 15.11 -14.09
C LYS A 24 -1.02 15.57 -13.17
N PHE A 25 -1.17 15.37 -11.87
CA PHE A 25 -0.23 15.83 -10.88
C PHE A 25 1.07 15.01 -10.91
N LYS A 26 2.22 15.69 -10.91
CA LYS A 26 3.53 15.03 -10.95
C LYS A 26 4.18 15.08 -9.57
N LEU A 27 4.68 13.94 -9.09
CA LEU A 27 5.42 13.87 -7.83
C LEU A 27 6.62 14.82 -7.78
N LYS A 28 7.29 15.08 -8.91
CA LYS A 28 8.37 16.08 -9.03
C LYS A 28 7.92 17.49 -8.63
N ALA A 29 6.66 17.88 -8.85
CA ALA A 29 6.15 19.18 -8.46
C ALA A 29 6.02 19.30 -6.93
N TYR A 30 5.73 18.20 -6.23
CA TYR A 30 5.65 18.16 -4.78
C TYR A 30 7.04 18.04 -4.13
N PHE A 31 7.79 16.99 -4.46
CA PHE A 31 9.07 16.71 -3.82
C PHE A 31 10.18 17.66 -4.28
N GLY A 32 10.21 18.03 -5.57
CA GLY A 32 11.30 18.81 -6.15
C GLY A 32 12.63 18.07 -6.01
N GLN A 33 13.53 18.61 -5.19
CA GLN A 33 14.82 18.02 -4.80
C GLN A 33 14.92 17.84 -3.28
N ASP A 34 13.81 18.02 -2.56
CA ASP A 34 13.77 18.04 -1.10
C ASP A 34 13.43 16.64 -0.55
N ILE A 35 14.48 15.93 -0.14
CA ILE A 35 14.40 14.58 0.45
C ILE A 35 13.82 14.57 1.87
N SER A 36 13.56 15.73 2.48
CA SER A 36 12.93 15.79 3.81
C SER A 36 11.40 15.66 3.75
N LYS A 37 10.81 15.85 2.56
CA LYS A 37 9.37 15.77 2.34
C LYS A 37 8.87 14.33 2.40
N LYS A 38 7.63 14.19 2.86
CA LYS A 38 6.90 12.93 2.95
C LYS A 38 5.47 13.12 2.47
N LEU A 39 4.90 12.10 1.84
CA LEU A 39 3.48 12.02 1.55
C LEU A 39 2.86 10.93 2.41
N LEU A 40 1.67 11.22 2.94
CA LEU A 40 0.81 10.21 3.50
C LEU A 40 -0.20 9.80 2.42
N TYR A 41 -0.21 8.52 2.08
CA TYR A 41 -1.15 7.93 1.14
C TYR A 41 -2.14 7.08 1.95
N GLN A 42 -3.42 7.40 1.85
CA GLN A 42 -4.49 6.58 2.41
C GLN A 42 -5.05 5.71 1.29
N TYR A 43 -4.87 4.41 1.42
CA TYR A 43 -5.53 3.38 0.62
C TYR A 43 -6.75 2.87 1.40
N ASP A 44 -7.80 2.50 0.66
CA ASP A 44 -9.09 2.07 1.22
C ASP A 44 -9.69 3.06 2.23
N LEU A 45 -10.66 3.87 1.81
CA LEU A 45 -11.29 4.83 2.72
C LEU A 45 -12.17 4.17 3.79
N GLY A 46 -12.53 2.89 3.63
CA GLY A 46 -13.21 2.10 4.65
C GLY A 46 -12.23 1.66 5.74
N ASP A 47 -11.14 1.01 5.34
CA ASP A 47 -10.19 0.36 6.28
C ASP A 47 -9.05 1.27 6.73
N SER A 48 -8.84 2.39 6.02
CA SER A 48 -7.86 3.42 6.34
C SER A 48 -6.42 2.91 6.43
N TRP A 49 -5.95 2.27 5.37
CA TRP A 49 -4.55 1.88 5.23
C TRP A 49 -3.68 3.10 4.94
N TYR A 50 -2.77 3.43 5.86
CA TYR A 50 -1.88 4.58 5.70
C TYR A 50 -0.45 4.15 5.32
N HIS A 51 -0.01 4.56 4.13
CA HIS A 51 1.36 4.39 3.66
C HIS A 51 2.11 5.73 3.73
N THR A 52 3.32 5.72 4.28
CA THR A 52 4.22 6.88 4.23
C THR A 52 5.17 6.74 3.05
N ILE A 53 5.07 7.65 2.09
CA ILE A 53 5.96 7.73 0.92
C ILE A 53 7.04 8.78 1.20
N VAL A 54 8.30 8.36 1.13
CA VAL A 54 9.47 9.22 1.38
C VAL A 54 10.32 9.29 0.12
N LEU A 55 10.82 10.48 -0.21
CA LEU A 55 11.85 10.63 -1.22
C LEU A 55 13.22 10.45 -0.57
N GLU A 56 13.91 9.36 -0.87
CA GLU A 56 15.23 9.08 -0.29
C GLU A 56 16.38 9.60 -1.14
N ALA A 57 16.27 9.50 -2.47
CA ALA A 57 17.28 9.92 -3.42
C ALA A 57 16.68 10.28 -4.78
N ILE A 58 17.42 11.06 -5.56
CA ILE A 58 17.12 11.36 -6.96
C ILE A 58 18.37 11.05 -7.77
N TRP A 59 18.21 10.27 -8.84
CA TRP A 59 19.26 9.94 -9.80
C TRP A 59 18.88 10.42 -11.20
N ASP A 60 19.87 10.71 -12.03
CA ASP A 60 19.69 11.09 -13.45
C ASP A 60 19.50 9.87 -14.38
N GLU A 61 19.03 8.76 -13.84
CA GLU A 61 18.71 7.56 -14.61
C GLU A 61 17.29 7.63 -15.17
N LYS A 62 17.14 7.34 -16.46
CA LYS A 62 15.83 7.24 -17.10
C LYS A 62 15.39 5.79 -17.15
N ILE A 63 14.48 5.43 -16.26
CA ILE A 63 13.81 4.12 -16.27
C ILE A 63 12.45 4.24 -16.98
N LEU A 64 12.07 3.19 -17.72
CA LEU A 64 10.77 3.12 -18.41
C LEU A 64 9.66 2.55 -17.52
N LYS A 65 10.02 1.72 -16.55
CA LYS A 65 9.14 0.98 -15.64
C LYS A 65 9.64 1.17 -14.20
N PRO A 66 8.77 1.18 -13.19
CA PRO A 66 9.19 1.12 -11.80
C PRO A 66 9.93 -0.19 -11.53
N ARG A 67 10.85 -0.17 -10.56
CA ARG A 67 11.56 -1.36 -10.08
C ARG A 67 11.62 -1.34 -8.57
N CYS A 68 11.24 -2.44 -7.94
CA CYS A 68 11.44 -2.64 -6.51
C CYS A 68 12.91 -3.01 -6.26
N LEU A 69 13.54 -2.34 -5.30
CA LEU A 69 14.95 -2.56 -4.94
C LEU A 69 15.10 -3.42 -3.68
N ALA A 70 14.11 -3.37 -2.80
CA ALA A 70 14.05 -4.11 -1.56
C ALA A 70 12.63 -4.03 -0.99
N GLY A 71 12.28 -5.00 -0.14
CA GLY A 71 11.03 -5.03 0.60
C GLY A 71 11.13 -6.05 1.73
N LYS A 72 10.14 -6.02 2.63
CA LYS A 72 10.04 -6.98 3.73
C LYS A 72 8.60 -7.07 4.20
N GLY A 73 8.18 -8.30 4.48
CA GLY A 73 6.84 -8.61 4.95
C GLY A 73 5.84 -8.68 3.80
N ALA A 74 4.82 -9.50 4.00
CA ALA A 74 3.70 -9.57 3.09
C ALA A 74 2.85 -8.31 3.24
N CYS A 75 2.25 -7.88 2.14
CA CYS A 75 1.13 -6.94 2.19
C CYS A 75 -0.01 -7.56 3.01
N PRO A 76 -0.77 -6.76 3.76
CA PRO A 76 -2.04 -7.23 4.32
C PRO A 76 -2.91 -7.82 3.20
N PRO A 77 -3.60 -8.95 3.46
CA PRO A 77 -4.59 -9.49 2.52
C PRO A 77 -5.66 -8.44 2.19
N GLU A 78 -6.24 -8.54 1.00
CA GLU A 78 -7.41 -7.74 0.63
C GLU A 78 -8.57 -8.03 1.61
N ASN A 79 -9.46 -7.06 1.83
CA ASN A 79 -10.57 -7.13 2.80
C ASN A 79 -10.14 -7.24 4.27
N CYS A 80 -8.85 -7.05 4.57
CA CYS A 80 -8.39 -6.94 5.95
C CYS A 80 -8.80 -5.58 6.55
N VAL A 81 -9.61 -5.61 7.60
CA VAL A 81 -10.24 -4.44 8.24
C VAL A 81 -9.25 -3.66 9.14
N GLY A 82 -8.23 -3.09 8.51
CA GLY A 82 -7.25 -2.21 9.14
C GLY A 82 -6.19 -2.90 10.00
N VAL A 83 -5.34 -2.06 10.62
CA VAL A 83 -4.08 -2.50 11.27
C VAL A 83 -4.30 -3.42 12.46
N HIS A 84 -5.33 -3.16 13.28
CA HIS A 84 -5.60 -3.97 14.48
C HIS A 84 -6.01 -5.40 14.12
N GLU A 85 -6.91 -5.52 13.15
CA GLU A 85 -7.37 -6.82 12.67
C GLU A 85 -6.23 -7.59 12.01
N TYR A 86 -5.38 -6.88 11.27
CA TYR A 86 -4.18 -7.48 10.68
C TYR A 86 -3.21 -8.08 11.72
N GLU A 87 -3.03 -7.42 12.88
CA GLU A 87 -2.24 -8.01 13.96
C GLU A 87 -2.86 -9.29 14.51
N ARG A 88 -4.20 -9.36 14.61
CA ARG A 88 -4.91 -10.56 15.03
C ARG A 88 -4.77 -11.70 14.03
N ILE A 89 -4.97 -11.41 12.74
CA ILE A 89 -4.77 -12.36 11.64
C ILE A 89 -3.36 -12.97 11.72
N LYS A 90 -2.32 -12.14 11.91
CA LYS A 90 -0.94 -12.61 12.06
C LYS A 90 -0.73 -13.54 13.26
N GLU A 91 -1.42 -13.28 14.36
CA GLU A 91 -1.35 -14.14 15.54
C GLU A 91 -2.03 -15.49 15.26
N VAL A 92 -3.24 -15.47 14.71
CA VAL A 92 -4.03 -16.68 14.42
C VAL A 92 -3.29 -17.61 13.46
N PHE A 93 -2.81 -17.10 12.32
CA PHE A 93 -2.08 -17.92 11.35
C PHE A 93 -0.72 -18.41 11.87
N ARG A 94 -0.13 -17.73 12.87
CA ARG A 94 1.12 -18.17 13.50
C ARG A 94 0.87 -19.29 14.51
N GLU A 95 -0.21 -19.22 15.26
CA GLU A 95 -0.52 -20.18 16.33
C GLU A 95 -1.10 -21.48 15.76
N ASP A 96 -2.12 -21.39 14.90
CA ASP A 96 -2.77 -22.54 14.29
C ASP A 96 -3.34 -22.20 12.90
N PRO A 97 -2.55 -22.30 11.83
CA PRO A 97 -2.97 -21.93 10.47
C PRO A 97 -4.09 -22.80 9.87
N PHE A 98 -4.42 -23.91 10.54
CA PHE A 98 -5.49 -24.84 10.16
C PHE A 98 -6.61 -24.92 11.21
N GLY A 99 -6.57 -24.06 12.23
CA GLY A 99 -7.58 -23.97 13.28
C GLY A 99 -8.89 -23.33 12.81
N GLU A 100 -9.93 -23.45 13.63
CA GLU A 100 -11.28 -22.93 13.33
C GLU A 100 -11.26 -21.42 12.99
N GLU A 101 -10.60 -20.61 13.81
CA GLU A 101 -10.47 -19.16 13.58
C GLU A 101 -9.66 -18.84 12.32
N ALA A 102 -8.62 -19.62 12.01
CA ALA A 102 -7.88 -19.44 10.76
C ALA A 102 -8.75 -19.76 9.54
N MET A 103 -9.64 -20.75 9.62
CA MET A 103 -10.58 -21.05 8.54
C MET A 103 -11.62 -19.93 8.38
N GLU A 104 -12.13 -19.35 9.47
CA GLU A 104 -13.02 -18.18 9.42
C GLU A 104 -12.35 -16.99 8.74
N TYR A 105 -11.08 -16.72 9.07
CA TYR A 105 -10.32 -15.67 8.40
C TYR A 105 -10.06 -15.95 6.92
N ARG A 106 -9.82 -17.20 6.53
CA ARG A 106 -9.69 -17.56 5.11
C ARG A 106 -10.94 -17.24 4.32
N GLU A 107 -12.11 -17.57 4.85
CA GLU A 107 -13.39 -17.24 4.22
C GLU A 107 -13.58 -15.72 4.14
N LEU A 108 -13.32 -14.99 5.23
CA LEU A 108 -13.46 -13.53 5.29
C LEU A 108 -12.53 -12.79 4.31
N LEU A 109 -11.28 -13.24 4.21
CA LEU A 109 -10.25 -12.63 3.37
C LEU A 109 -10.25 -13.16 1.94
N GLU A 110 -11.24 -14.00 1.58
CA GLU A 110 -11.37 -14.65 0.27
C GLU A 110 -10.11 -15.44 -0.15
N MET A 111 -9.39 -16.00 0.82
CA MET A 111 -8.19 -16.81 0.61
C MET A 111 -8.55 -18.22 0.17
N TYR A 112 -7.63 -18.89 -0.54
CA TYR A 112 -7.83 -20.32 -0.81
C TYR A 112 -7.72 -21.15 0.50
N GLU A 113 -8.46 -22.26 0.57
CA GLU A 113 -8.47 -23.14 1.76
C GLU A 113 -7.06 -23.65 2.13
N ASP A 114 -6.22 -23.90 1.13
CA ASP A 114 -4.86 -24.41 1.27
C ASP A 114 -3.77 -23.32 1.09
N GLU A 115 -4.16 -22.05 1.00
CA GLU A 115 -3.21 -20.95 0.81
C GLU A 115 -2.27 -20.85 2.02
N ILE A 116 -0.96 -20.87 1.80
CA ILE A 116 0.00 -20.63 2.88
C ILE A 116 0.33 -19.15 2.90
N TRP A 117 -0.29 -18.42 3.81
CA TRP A 117 0.03 -17.02 4.04
C TRP A 117 1.05 -16.88 5.16
N ASP A 118 2.21 -16.30 4.84
CA ASP A 118 3.23 -15.92 5.82
C ASP A 118 3.38 -14.39 5.82
N PRO A 119 3.08 -13.70 6.94
CA PRO A 119 3.20 -12.25 7.02
C PRO A 119 4.61 -11.71 6.84
N ASN A 120 5.63 -12.57 6.87
CA ASN A 120 7.03 -12.20 6.65
C ASN A 120 7.50 -12.42 5.22
N LEU A 121 6.73 -13.13 4.40
CA LEU A 121 7.11 -13.49 3.04
C LEU A 121 7.07 -12.25 2.15
N PHE A 122 8.20 -11.95 1.52
CA PHE A 122 8.31 -10.95 0.47
C PHE A 122 9.21 -11.50 -0.63
N ASP A 123 8.69 -11.58 -1.85
CA ASP A 123 9.44 -12.02 -3.03
C ASP A 123 9.74 -10.83 -3.95
N LEU A 124 11.01 -10.45 -4.01
CA LEU A 124 11.48 -9.31 -4.80
C LEU A 124 11.38 -9.57 -6.31
N ASP A 125 11.62 -10.82 -6.74
CA ASP A 125 11.65 -11.16 -8.15
C ASP A 125 10.21 -11.18 -8.69
N ALA A 126 9.29 -11.87 -8.00
CA ALA A 126 7.87 -11.86 -8.33
C ALA A 126 7.29 -10.44 -8.36
N THR A 127 7.62 -9.61 -7.35
CA THR A 127 7.20 -8.19 -7.33
C THR A 127 7.67 -7.45 -8.58
N ASN A 128 8.92 -7.66 -9.01
CA ASN A 128 9.46 -7.00 -10.19
C ASN A 128 8.88 -7.54 -11.51
N GLU A 129 8.50 -8.81 -11.57
CA GLU A 129 7.76 -9.39 -12.70
C GLU A 129 6.41 -8.69 -12.89
N GLU A 130 5.67 -8.45 -11.80
CA GLU A 130 4.41 -7.71 -11.85
C GLU A 130 4.61 -6.23 -12.23
N LEU A 131 5.58 -5.55 -11.62
CA LEU A 131 5.90 -4.16 -11.95
C LEU A 131 6.30 -3.96 -13.41
N ALA A 132 6.86 -4.99 -14.06
CA ALA A 132 7.19 -4.96 -15.48
C ALA A 132 5.94 -4.91 -16.38
N LEU A 133 4.76 -5.28 -15.88
CA LEU A 133 3.50 -5.28 -16.63
C LEU A 133 2.82 -3.90 -16.69
N LEU A 134 3.13 -2.99 -15.75
CA LEU A 134 2.57 -1.63 -15.66
C LEU A 134 2.98 -0.72 -16.82
#